data_AF-A0A932X6I3-F1
#
_entry.id   AF-A0A932X6I3-F1
#
_cell.length_a   1.000
_cell.length_b   1.000
_cell.length_c   1.000
_cell.angle_alpha   90.00
_cell.angle_beta   90.00
_cell.angle_gamma   90.00
#
_symmetry.space_group_name_H-M   'P 1'
#
loop_
_entity.id
_entity.type
_entity.pdbx_description
1 polymer ?
#
loop_
_entity_poly.entity_id
_entity_poly.type
_entity_poly.pdbx_seq_one_letter_code
_entity_poly.pdbx_strand_id
1 'polypeptide(L)'
;LEPHLAVARTVASVFPHAAPYNAHVPSFGESWGFVVGSLARDPLAVAPDEVDGVLERRGVAGLRCYDGETHRRLFLLPKHLRQLLAAGGPVITDAAPVFVA
;
A
#
# COMPACT_ATOMS: atom_id res chain seq x y z
N LEU A 1 12.65 -5.84 -2.29
CA LEU A 1 11.91 -5.02 -3.28
C LEU A 1 11.22 -5.88 -4.34
N GLU A 2 11.93 -6.78 -5.02
CA GLU A 2 11.34 -7.70 -6.03
C GLU A 2 10.08 -8.45 -5.55
N PRO A 3 10.04 -9.06 -4.34
CA PRO A 3 8.82 -9.73 -3.88
C PRO A 3 7.63 -8.77 -3.72
N HIS A 4 7.89 -7.54 -3.31
CA HIS A 4 6.84 -6.52 -3.16
C HIS A 4 6.27 -6.09 -4.52
N LEU A 5 7.11 -5.97 -5.55
CA LEU A 5 6.65 -5.69 -6.92
C LEU A 5 5.77 -6.82 -7.46
N ALA A 6 6.13 -8.08 -7.17
CA ALA A 6 5.32 -9.24 -7.55
C ALA A 6 3.95 -9.24 -6.85
N VAL A 7 3.91 -8.96 -5.54
CA VAL A 7 2.65 -8.82 -4.79
C VAL A 7 1.81 -7.68 -5.35
N ALA A 8 2.39 -6.49 -5.55
CA ALA A 8 1.67 -5.35 -6.10
C ALA A 8 1.07 -5.65 -7.48
N ARG A 9 1.84 -6.29 -8.37
CA ARG A 9 1.36 -6.67 -9.70
C ARG A 9 0.26 -7.73 -9.65
N THR A 10 0.37 -8.70 -8.75
CA THR A 10 -0.62 -9.77 -8.57
C THR A 10 -1.93 -9.23 -8.05
N VAL A 11 -1.91 -8.32 -7.07
CA VAL A 11 -3.13 -7.65 -6.60
C VAL A 11 -3.75 -6.81 -7.72
N ALA A 12 -2.92 -6.06 -8.47
CA ALA A 12 -3.37 -5.25 -9.58
C ALA A 12 -3.96 -6.05 -10.77
N SER A 13 -3.71 -7.36 -10.87
CA SER A 13 -4.31 -8.17 -11.94
C SER A 13 -5.75 -8.60 -11.66
N VAL A 14 -6.23 -8.48 -10.42
CA VAL A 14 -7.57 -8.93 -10.01
C VAL A 14 -8.43 -7.83 -9.37
N PHE A 15 -7.84 -6.71 -8.94
CA PHE A 15 -8.58 -5.55 -8.43
C PHE A 15 -8.51 -4.36 -9.41
N PRO A 16 -9.62 -3.64 -9.63
CA PRO A 16 -9.63 -2.43 -10.47
C PRO A 16 -8.81 -1.28 -9.84
N HIS A 17 -8.69 -1.26 -8.51
CA HIS A 17 -7.80 -0.33 -7.80
C HIS A 17 -6.78 -1.12 -6.98
N ALA A 18 -5.50 -0.91 -7.25
CA ALA A 18 -4.40 -1.44 -6.46
C ALA A 18 -3.44 -0.32 -6.07
N ALA A 19 -3.26 -0.13 -4.76
CA ALA A 19 -2.46 0.97 -4.20
C ALA A 19 -1.35 0.42 -3.31
N PRO A 20 -0.11 0.29 -3.82
CA PRO A 20 1.05 -0.02 -3.01
C PRO A 20 1.45 1.19 -2.16
N TYR A 21 1.90 0.93 -0.93
CA TYR A 21 2.37 1.95 0.00
C TYR A 21 3.48 1.39 0.89
N ASN A 22 4.20 2.25 1.61
CA ASN A 22 5.19 1.81 2.58
C ASN A 22 5.09 2.55 3.92
N ALA A 23 5.61 1.92 4.96
CA ALA A 23 5.80 2.53 6.27
C ALA A 23 7.15 2.09 6.85
N HIS A 24 7.84 3.00 7.53
CA HIS A 24 9.05 2.62 8.27
C HIS A 24 8.65 1.86 9.55
N VAL A 25 9.20 0.66 9.72
CA VAL A 25 8.94 -0.19 10.89
C VAL A 25 10.25 -0.34 11.67
N PRO A 26 10.42 0.35 12.82
CA PRO A 26 11.71 0.41 13.51
C PRO A 26 12.29 -0.95 13.90
N SER A 27 11.45 -1.90 14.32
CA SER A 27 11.89 -3.25 14.68
C SER A 27 12.39 -4.08 13.50
N PHE A 28 12.07 -3.70 12.26
CA PHE A 28 12.58 -4.34 11.05
C PHE A 28 13.85 -3.66 10.54
N GLY A 29 14.20 -2.48 11.07
CA GLY A 29 15.34 -1.69 10.60
C GLY A 29 15.16 -1.09 9.21
N GLU A 30 13.98 -1.21 8.58
CA GLU A 30 13.73 -0.79 7.21
C GLU A 30 12.28 -0.34 6.96
N SER A 31 11.98 0.05 5.71
CA SER A 31 10.61 0.34 5.29
C SER A 31 9.93 -0.94 4.81
N TRP A 32 8.75 -1.22 5.35
CA TRP A 32 7.94 -2.35 4.93
C TRP A 32 6.90 -1.93 3.89
N GLY A 33 6.70 -2.78 2.87
CA GLY A 33 5.77 -2.55 1.77
C GLY A 33 4.42 -3.24 2.00
N PHE A 34 3.35 -2.55 1.66
CA PHE A 34 1.96 -3.02 1.76
C PHE A 34 1.22 -2.73 0.45
N VAL A 35 0.12 -3.44 0.17
CA VAL A 35 -0.72 -3.20 -1.01
C VAL A 35 -2.19 -3.28 -0.63
N VAL A 36 -2.96 -2.27 -1.01
CA VAL A 36 -4.42 -2.28 -0.91
C VAL A 36 -5.01 -2.68 -2.26
N GLY A 37 -5.82 -3.74 -2.30
CA GLY A 37 -6.69 -4.07 -3.44
C GLY A 37 -8.14 -3.68 -3.13
N SER A 38 -8.82 -2.99 -4.05
CA SER A 38 -10.17 -2.51 -3.86
C SER A 38 -11.01 -2.66 -5.13
N LEU A 39 -12.25 -3.14 -4.96
CA LEU A 39 -13.22 -3.29 -6.05
C LEU A 39 -14.02 -2.02 -6.35
N ALA A 40 -14.13 -1.12 -5.37
CA ALA A 40 -15.11 -0.03 -5.42
C ALA A 40 -14.45 1.36 -5.36
N ARG A 41 -13.46 1.53 -4.50
CA ARG A 41 -12.89 2.84 -4.19
C ARG A 41 -11.40 2.86 -4.39
N ASP A 42 -10.90 3.88 -5.08
CA ASP A 42 -9.47 4.15 -5.19
C ASP A 42 -8.89 4.59 -3.82
N PRO A 43 -7.97 3.82 -3.20
CA PRO A 43 -7.31 4.22 -1.97
C PRO A 43 -6.47 5.50 -2.10
N LEU A 44 -6.00 5.83 -3.31
CA LEU A 44 -5.20 7.04 -3.56
C LEU A 44 -6.06 8.31 -3.63
N ALA A 45 -7.38 8.16 -3.80
CA ALA A 45 -8.32 9.26 -3.90
C ALA A 45 -8.94 9.66 -2.55
N VAL A 46 -8.53 9.04 -1.44
CA VAL A 46 -9.04 9.36 -0.10
C VAL A 46 -8.32 10.60 0.44
N ALA A 47 -9.08 11.67 0.70
CA ALA A 47 -8.53 12.89 1.27
C ALA A 47 -8.24 12.73 2.78
N PRO A 48 -7.19 13.40 3.32
CA PRO A 48 -6.87 13.40 4.75
C PRO A 48 -8.08 13.65 5.66
N ASP A 49 -8.82 14.73 5.42
CA ASP A 49 -9.99 15.11 6.22
C ASP A 49 -11.09 14.04 6.22
N GLU A 50 -11.19 13.27 5.14
CA GLU A 50 -12.14 12.18 5.08
C GLU A 50 -11.70 11.00 5.95
N VAL A 51 -10.41 10.68 5.97
CA VAL A 51 -9.84 9.67 6.88
C VAL A 51 -10.11 10.07 8.33
N ASP A 52 -9.80 11.31 8.69
CA ASP A 52 -10.01 11.82 10.05
C ASP A 52 -11.50 11.80 10.43
N GLY A 53 -12.38 12.21 9.52
CA GLY A 53 -13.82 12.12 9.73
C GLY A 53 -14.31 10.67 9.87
N VAL A 54 -13.71 9.69 9.18
CA VAL A 54 -14.02 8.26 9.37
C VAL A 54 -13.54 7.78 10.74
N LEU A 55 -12.35 8.18 11.18
CA LEU A 55 -11.81 7.82 12.49
C LEU A 55 -12.71 8.36 13.61
N GLU A 56 -13.11 9.62 13.53
CA GLU A 56 -14.02 10.26 14.48
C GLU A 56 -15.39 9.57 14.52
N ARG A 57 -16.04 9.37 13.36
CA ARG A 57 -17.36 8.69 13.28
C ARG A 57 -17.33 7.26 13.83
N ARG A 58 -16.16 6.61 13.81
CA ARG A 58 -15.98 5.25 14.34
C ARG A 58 -15.47 5.22 15.78
N GLY A 59 -15.27 6.37 16.42
CA GLY A 59 -14.71 6.46 17.78
C GLY A 59 -13.28 5.94 17.90
N VAL A 60 -12.52 5.93 16.80
CA VAL A 60 -11.12 5.50 16.80
C VAL A 60 -10.26 6.66 17.25
N ALA A 61 -9.79 6.60 18.50
CA ALA A 61 -8.98 7.63 19.13
C ALA A 61 -7.67 7.06 19.70
N GLY A 62 -6.74 7.95 20.05
CA GLY A 62 -5.46 7.56 20.68
C GLY A 62 -4.45 6.89 19.74
N LEU A 63 -4.63 7.04 18.42
CA LEU A 63 -3.65 6.56 17.44
C LEU A 63 -2.35 7.36 17.55
N ARG A 64 -1.21 6.66 17.54
CA ARG A 64 0.12 7.26 17.67
C ARG A 64 0.87 7.42 16.34
N CYS A 65 0.33 6.82 15.28
CA CYS A 65 1.02 6.67 14.00
C CYS A 65 0.15 7.07 12.81
N TYR A 66 -1.17 7.07 12.95
CA TYR A 66 -2.08 7.14 11.81
C TYR A 66 -3.15 8.21 12.01
N ASP A 67 -3.26 9.07 11.02
CA ASP A 67 -4.20 10.16 10.83
C ASP A 67 -4.35 10.40 9.30
N GLY A 68 -5.13 11.38 8.89
CA GLY A 68 -5.33 11.71 7.49
C GLY A 68 -4.05 12.09 6.73
N GLU A 69 -3.18 12.90 7.34
CA GLU A 69 -1.91 13.31 6.72
C GLU A 69 -0.95 12.12 6.57
N THR A 70 -0.87 11.26 7.57
CA THR A 70 -0.06 10.05 7.50
C THR A 70 -0.65 9.08 6.48
N HIS A 71 -1.97 8.91 6.40
CA HIS A 71 -2.61 8.12 5.35
C HIS A 71 -2.15 8.57 3.96
N ARG A 72 -2.24 9.88 3.68
CA ARG A 72 -1.76 10.44 2.42
C ARG A 72 -0.28 10.14 2.20
N ARG A 73 0.56 10.36 3.21
CA ARG A 73 2.02 10.11 3.15
C ARG A 73 2.34 8.67 2.76
N LEU A 74 1.62 7.67 3.29
CA LEU A 74 1.89 6.25 3.03
C LEU A 74 1.99 5.97 1.51
N PHE A 75 1.13 6.61 0.72
CA PHE A 75 1.07 6.43 -0.73
C PHE A 75 2.02 7.36 -1.53
N LEU A 76 2.68 8.33 -0.88
CA LEU A 76 3.61 9.25 -1.54
C LEU A 76 5.00 8.62 -1.71
N LEU A 77 5.09 7.66 -2.63
CA LEU A 77 6.32 6.92 -2.89
C LEU A 77 7.39 7.75 -3.64
N PRO A 78 8.67 7.62 -3.28
CA PRO A 78 9.80 8.17 -4.04
C PRO A 78 9.75 7.80 -5.53
N LYS A 79 10.30 8.69 -6.38
CA LYS A 79 10.26 8.53 -7.84
C LYS A 79 10.76 7.16 -8.33
N HIS A 80 11.86 6.66 -7.77
CA HIS A 80 12.44 5.38 -8.19
C HIS A 80 11.51 4.20 -7.89
N LEU A 81 10.80 4.19 -6.75
CA LEU A 81 9.81 3.16 -6.43
C LEU A 81 8.60 3.23 -7.35
N ARG A 82 8.11 4.44 -7.65
CA ARG A 82 7.01 4.63 -8.62
C ARG A 82 7.38 4.10 -10.00
N GLN A 83 8.62 4.32 -10.45
CA GLN A 83 9.12 3.80 -11.73
C GLN A 83 9.17 2.27 -11.74
N LEU A 84 9.67 1.65 -10.67
CA LEU A 84 9.71 0.18 -10.56
C LEU A 84 8.32 -0.44 -10.53
N LEU A 85 7.39 0.15 -9.76
CA LEU A 85 5.99 -0.30 -9.71
C LEU A 85 5.29 -0.17 -11.07
N ALA A 86 5.58 0.90 -11.82
CA ALA A 86 5.05 1.10 -13.18
C ALA A 86 5.65 0.12 -14.20
N ALA A 87 6.94 -0.22 -14.08
CA ALA A 87 7.57 -1.25 -14.89
C ALA A 87 6.96 -2.64 -14.63
N GLY A 88 6.45 -2.87 -13.41
CA GLY A 88 5.78 -4.08 -13.00
C GLY A 88 6.75 -5.15 -12.48
N GLY A 89 6.16 -6.27 -12.01
CA GLY A 89 6.86 -7.48 -11.58
C GLY A 89 6.16 -8.72 -12.12
N PRO A 90 6.62 -9.93 -11.77
CA PRO A 90 5.91 -11.15 -12.15
C PRO A 90 4.53 -11.22 -11.47
N VAL A 91 3.55 -11.84 -12.14
CA VAL A 91 2.27 -12.21 -11.50
C VAL A 91 2.45 -13.56 -10.82
N ILE A 92 2.17 -13.62 -9.53
CA ILE A 92 2.25 -14.83 -8.72
C ILE A 92 1.04 -15.70 -9.07
N THR A 93 1.29 -16.97 -9.38
CA THR A 93 0.24 -17.97 -9.65
C THR A 93 0.60 -19.29 -9.00
N ASP A 94 -0.36 -20.21 -8.87
CA ASP A 94 -0.09 -21.55 -8.33
C ASP A 94 0.95 -22.32 -9.17
N ALA A 95 1.00 -22.07 -10.49
CA ALA A 95 1.98 -22.69 -11.39
C ALA A 95 3.37 -22.04 -11.33
N ALA A 96 3.45 -20.80 -10.82
CA ALA A 96 4.69 -20.03 -10.70
C ALA A 96 4.71 -19.23 -9.38
N PRO A 97 4.89 -19.92 -8.23
CA PRO A 97 4.95 -19.27 -6.93
C PRO A 97 6.26 -18.49 -6.75
N VAL A 98 6.22 -17.47 -5.89
CA VAL A 98 7.41 -16.73 -5.44
C VAL A 98 7.73 -17.15 -4.01
N PHE A 99 9.00 -17.47 -3.76
CA PHE A 99 9.51 -17.79 -2.44
C PHE A 99 10.46 -16.69 -1.98
N VAL A 100 10.39 -16.33 -0.70
CA VAL A 100 11.31 -15.40 -0.05
C VAL A 100 12.10 -16.23 0.97
N ALA A 101 13.43 -16.14 0.90
CA ALA A 101 14.35 -16.83 1.80
C ALA A 101 14.60 -16.01 3.07
#